data_AF-A0A2R6BTZ4-F1
#
_entry.id   AF-A0A2R6BTZ4-F1
#
_cell.length_a   1.000
_cell.length_b   1.000
_cell.length_c   1.000
_cell.angle_alpha   90.00
_cell.angle_beta   90.00
_cell.angle_gamma   90.00
#
_symmetry.space_group_name_H-M   'P 1'
#
loop_
_entity.id
_entity.type
_entity.pdbx_description
1 polymer ?
#
loop_
_entity_poly.entity_id
_entity_poly.type
_entity_poly.pdbx_seq_one_letter_code
_entity_poly.pdbx_strand_id
1 'polypeptide(L)'
;MKLKYPFPQRFHYLTVLGKYLTPNTTIVASGANTGPLTANTVCDFVQTPNHKELAVNLTIQAVSGTFATGQGLTAYFDVLDPVEPQNVNVNSSERPPVLELKLNSTAITTAPTTIRLIIANGVATVWINGASTVLGNVNVPYIWQVRFAITGTSPSFSIVGTYEARE
;
A
#
# COMPACT_ATOMS: atom_id res chain seq x y z
N MET A 1 24.75 24.39 -8.85
CA MET A 1 23.98 24.66 -7.62
C MET A 1 23.40 23.33 -7.14
N LYS A 2 23.99 22.68 -6.13
CA LYS A 2 23.50 21.41 -5.58
C LYS A 2 22.47 21.73 -4.49
N LEU A 3 21.21 21.40 -4.70
CA LEU A 3 20.18 21.44 -3.67
C LEU A 3 20.53 20.40 -2.59
N LYS A 4 21.03 20.87 -1.45
CA LYS A 4 21.12 20.09 -0.21
C LYS A 4 19.74 20.13 0.45
N TYR A 5 19.02 19.02 0.43
CA TYR A 5 17.93 18.77 1.38
C TYR A 5 18.39 17.66 2.34
N PRO A 6 18.82 17.98 3.58
CA PRO A 6 19.31 16.98 4.53
C PRO A 6 18.20 16.61 5.51
N PHE A 7 17.02 16.20 5.02
CA PHE A 7 16.09 15.47 5.86
C PHE A 7 16.28 13.98 5.55
N PRO A 8 16.62 13.13 6.54
CA PRO A 8 16.65 11.70 6.29
C PRO A 8 15.25 11.27 5.85
N GLN A 9 15.12 10.66 4.67
CA GLN A 9 13.89 9.95 4.28
C GLN A 9 13.57 8.95 5.39
N ARG A 10 12.51 9.20 6.15
CA ARG A 10 12.00 8.25 7.12
C ARG A 10 11.09 7.30 6.36
N PHE A 11 11.55 6.07 6.21
CA PHE A 11 10.73 4.98 5.70
C PHE A 11 9.92 4.40 6.85
N HIS A 12 8.61 4.27 6.66
CA HIS A 12 7.70 3.66 7.61
C HIS A 12 7.20 2.35 7.05
N TYR A 13 7.16 1.28 7.84
CA TYR A 13 6.51 0.04 7.42
C TYR A 13 5.01 0.22 7.44
N LEU A 14 4.33 -0.32 6.42
CA LEU A 14 2.89 -0.56 6.50
C LEU A 14 2.63 -1.62 7.56
N THR A 15 1.47 -1.57 8.19
CA THR A 15 1.08 -2.53 9.23
C THR A 15 -0.28 -3.16 8.94
N VAL A 16 -0.53 -4.33 9.51
CA VAL A 16 -1.84 -4.99 9.57
C VAL A 16 -2.10 -5.34 11.03
N LEU A 17 -3.15 -4.78 11.62
CA LEU A 17 -3.48 -4.95 13.04
C LEU A 17 -2.32 -4.59 13.98
N GLY A 18 -1.62 -3.50 13.65
CA GLY A 18 -0.48 -2.96 14.39
C GLY A 18 0.85 -3.71 14.17
N LYS A 19 0.92 -4.59 13.17
CA LYS A 19 2.08 -5.47 12.93
C LYS A 19 2.68 -5.22 11.56
N TYR A 20 4.01 -5.12 11.48
CA TYR A 20 4.68 -4.75 10.22
C TYR A 20 4.40 -5.74 9.10
N LEU A 21 4.06 -5.22 7.92
CA LEU A 21 3.90 -5.98 6.68
C LEU A 21 5.28 -6.38 6.16
N THR A 22 5.77 -7.51 6.66
CA THR A 22 7.05 -8.09 6.30
C THR A 22 6.91 -9.61 6.13
N PRO A 23 7.78 -10.24 5.33
CA PRO A 23 7.84 -11.69 5.19
C PRO A 23 8.36 -12.40 6.45
N ASN A 24 9.03 -11.68 7.36
CA ASN A 24 9.83 -12.28 8.42
C ASN A 24 9.11 -12.18 9.78
N THR A 25 8.86 -13.33 10.38
CA THR A 25 8.11 -13.52 11.63
C THR A 25 8.92 -13.22 12.90
N THR A 26 10.24 -12.98 12.79
CA THR A 26 11.12 -12.84 13.97
C THR A 26 11.18 -11.45 14.57
N ILE A 27 10.65 -10.42 13.90
CA ILE A 27 10.57 -9.07 14.44
C ILE A 27 9.10 -8.82 14.78
N VAL A 28 8.79 -8.70 16.08
CA VAL A 28 7.52 -8.23 16.72
C VAL A 28 6.67 -9.29 17.45
N ALA A 29 6.30 -8.90 18.68
CA ALA A 29 5.60 -9.58 19.78
C ALA A 29 4.43 -10.50 19.43
N SER A 30 4.27 -11.56 20.24
CA SER A 30 3.29 -12.64 20.09
C SER A 30 1.83 -12.16 19.93
N GLY A 31 1.03 -12.95 19.21
CA GLY A 31 -0.41 -12.72 19.01
C GLY A 31 -0.81 -12.09 17.67
N ALA A 32 0.04 -12.15 16.65
CA ALA A 32 -0.18 -11.53 15.33
C ALA A 32 -0.32 -12.57 14.20
N ASN A 33 -1.10 -12.25 13.18
CA ASN A 33 -1.01 -12.91 11.86
C ASN A 33 0.29 -12.44 11.18
N THR A 34 1.36 -13.23 11.32
CA THR A 34 2.61 -13.03 10.56
C THR A 34 2.82 -14.24 9.65
N GLY A 35 3.18 -13.97 8.38
CA GLY A 35 3.22 -14.97 7.33
C GLY A 35 2.72 -14.39 6.00
N PRO A 36 2.74 -15.18 4.92
CA PRO A 36 2.23 -14.73 3.64
C PRO A 36 0.73 -14.43 3.73
N LEU A 37 0.26 -13.45 2.96
CA LEU A 37 -1.16 -13.15 2.83
C LEU A 37 -1.84 -14.28 2.07
N THR A 38 -2.80 -14.93 2.72
CA THR A 38 -3.61 -16.03 2.16
C THR A 38 -5.07 -15.65 1.92
N ALA A 39 -5.44 -14.44 2.30
CA ALA A 39 -6.80 -13.90 2.16
C ALA A 39 -6.78 -12.39 1.90
N ASN A 40 -7.94 -11.85 1.50
CA ASN A 40 -8.12 -10.41 1.37
C ASN A 40 -7.73 -9.71 2.67
N THR A 41 -6.87 -8.70 2.55
CA THR A 41 -6.23 -8.05 3.70
C THR A 41 -6.24 -6.54 3.50
N VAL A 42 -6.45 -5.79 4.57
CA VAL A 42 -6.37 -4.33 4.59
C VAL A 42 -5.29 -3.95 5.61
N CYS A 43 -4.41 -3.03 5.22
CA CYS A 43 -3.44 -2.44 6.13
C CYS A 43 -4.11 -1.47 7.11
N ASP A 44 -3.50 -1.24 8.27
CA ASP A 44 -3.91 -0.17 9.15
C ASP A 44 -3.82 1.17 8.40
N PHE A 45 -4.80 2.04 8.65
CA PHE A 45 -4.81 3.35 8.02
C PHE A 45 -3.60 4.18 8.49
N VAL A 46 -3.14 5.04 7.60
CA VAL A 46 -2.06 5.99 7.83
C VAL A 46 -2.63 7.40 7.74
N GLN A 47 -2.20 8.27 8.66
CA GLN A 47 -2.51 9.69 8.62
C GLN A 47 -1.28 10.47 8.13
N THR A 48 -1.46 11.25 7.07
CA THR A 48 -0.40 12.09 6.48
C THR A 48 -0.84 13.56 6.42
N PRO A 49 -1.02 14.24 7.57
CA PRO A 49 -1.40 15.65 7.59
C PRO A 49 -0.35 16.50 6.87
N ASN A 50 -0.79 17.45 6.04
CA ASN A 50 0.06 18.48 5.43
C ASN A 50 1.21 18.00 4.52
N HIS A 51 1.23 16.72 4.13
CA HIS A 51 2.22 16.21 3.18
C HIS A 51 1.81 16.55 1.74
N LYS A 52 2.78 16.95 0.91
CA LYS A 52 2.60 17.25 -0.52
C LYS A 52 3.04 16.11 -1.43
N GLU A 53 3.87 15.20 -0.92
CA GLU A 53 4.31 14.01 -1.63
C GLU A 53 4.12 12.76 -0.76
N LEU A 54 3.66 11.67 -1.37
CA LEU A 54 3.54 10.36 -0.76
C LEU A 54 4.09 9.31 -1.72
N ALA A 55 4.93 8.41 -1.22
CA ALA A 55 5.34 7.22 -1.92
C ALA A 55 4.97 5.98 -1.11
N VAL A 56 4.28 5.02 -1.74
CA VAL A 56 4.02 3.69 -1.17
C VAL A 56 4.81 2.67 -1.98
N ASN A 57 5.63 1.87 -1.30
CA ASN A 57 6.49 0.87 -1.92
C ASN A 57 6.06 -0.52 -1.46
N LEU A 58 5.75 -1.39 -2.40
CA LEU A 58 5.39 -2.79 -2.15
C LEU A 58 6.36 -3.69 -2.91
N THR A 59 6.84 -4.75 -2.26
CA THR A 59 7.62 -5.81 -2.89
C THR A 59 6.96 -7.16 -2.62
N ILE A 60 6.47 -7.79 -3.67
CA ILE A 60 5.99 -9.18 -3.64
C ILE A 60 7.20 -10.06 -3.84
N GLN A 61 7.62 -10.76 -2.78
CA GLN A 61 8.84 -11.56 -2.75
C GLN A 61 8.63 -13.02 -3.10
N ALA A 62 7.44 -13.54 -2.81
CA ALA A 62 7.07 -14.91 -3.15
C ALA A 62 5.58 -14.98 -3.46
N VAL A 63 5.22 -15.86 -4.40
CA VAL A 63 3.84 -16.20 -4.76
C VAL A 63 3.73 -17.72 -4.83
N SER A 64 2.66 -18.28 -4.26
CA SER A 64 2.29 -19.69 -4.45
C SER A 64 0.78 -19.87 -4.53
N GLY A 65 0.35 -21.04 -4.98
CA GLY A 65 -1.05 -21.36 -5.27
C GLY A 65 -1.29 -21.53 -6.77
N THR A 66 -2.54 -21.82 -7.13
CA THR A 66 -2.98 -21.94 -8.53
C THR A 66 -3.94 -20.81 -8.86
N PHE A 67 -3.79 -20.23 -10.06
CA PHE A 67 -4.55 -19.06 -10.50
C PHE A 67 -5.13 -19.30 -11.89
N ALA A 68 -6.42 -19.04 -12.06
CA ALA A 68 -7.01 -18.90 -13.39
C ALA A 68 -6.67 -17.53 -14.00
N THR A 69 -6.97 -17.35 -15.28
CA THR A 69 -6.80 -16.03 -15.94
C THR A 69 -7.62 -14.97 -15.22
N GLY A 70 -7.01 -13.83 -14.90
CA GLY A 70 -7.63 -12.75 -14.15
C GLY A 70 -7.63 -12.93 -12.62
N GLN A 71 -7.14 -14.06 -12.11
CA GLN A 71 -6.95 -14.28 -10.68
C GLN A 71 -5.51 -13.97 -10.24
N GLY A 72 -5.32 -13.83 -8.92
CA GLY A 72 -4.05 -13.47 -8.31
C GLY A 72 -4.21 -12.37 -7.27
N LEU A 73 -3.15 -11.61 -7.05
CA LEU A 73 -3.15 -10.45 -6.15
C LEU A 73 -3.45 -9.17 -6.91
N THR A 74 -4.40 -8.39 -6.41
CA THR A 74 -4.61 -7.00 -6.79
C THR A 74 -4.43 -6.10 -5.58
N ALA A 75 -3.60 -5.09 -5.72
CA ALA A 75 -3.38 -4.06 -4.70
C ALA A 75 -4.18 -2.80 -5.06
N TYR A 76 -4.77 -2.20 -4.03
CA TYR A 76 -5.51 -0.95 -4.12
C TYR A 76 -4.93 0.04 -3.11
N PHE A 77 -4.88 1.30 -3.51
CA PHE A 77 -4.69 2.41 -2.59
C PHE A 77 -6.04 3.05 -2.34
N ASP A 78 -6.48 2.97 -1.10
CA ASP A 78 -7.80 3.39 -0.68
C ASP A 78 -7.66 4.75 0.02
N VAL A 79 -8.26 5.79 -0.56
CA VAL A 79 -8.40 7.10 0.09
C VAL A 79 -9.59 7.02 1.03
N LEU A 80 -9.33 7.19 2.32
CA LEU A 80 -10.38 7.23 3.32
C LEU A 80 -10.83 8.67 3.56
N ASP A 81 -9.88 9.58 3.74
CA ASP A 81 -10.15 11.01 3.89
C ASP A 81 -9.30 11.87 2.94
N PRO A 82 -9.91 12.58 1.97
CA PRO A 82 -9.19 13.41 1.02
C PRO A 82 -8.85 14.81 1.57
N VAL A 83 -9.43 15.24 2.70
CA VAL A 83 -9.27 16.58 3.27
C VAL A 83 -8.85 16.50 4.74
N GLU A 84 -8.20 17.55 5.24
CA GLU A 84 -7.96 17.79 6.69
C GLU A 84 -9.22 17.58 7.56
N PRO A 85 -9.08 17.40 8.88
CA PRO A 85 -10.01 16.64 9.71
C PRO A 85 -11.28 17.43 10.03
N GLN A 86 -12.21 17.53 9.09
CA GLN A 86 -13.59 17.92 9.41
C GLN A 86 -14.40 16.75 10.02
N ASN A 87 -13.81 15.54 10.06
CA ASN A 87 -14.43 14.32 10.58
C ASN A 87 -13.62 13.73 11.76
N VAL A 88 -13.59 14.45 12.89
CA VAL A 88 -12.73 14.12 14.06
C VAL A 88 -13.27 12.97 14.93
N ASN A 89 -14.34 12.26 14.55
CA ASN A 89 -14.90 11.17 15.36
C ASN A 89 -15.37 9.99 14.51
N VAL A 90 -14.49 9.06 14.13
CA VAL A 90 -14.95 7.79 13.55
C VAL A 90 -13.95 6.64 13.78
N ASN A 91 -14.47 5.56 14.36
CA ASN A 91 -13.74 4.33 14.67
C ASN A 91 -13.35 3.58 13.38
N SER A 92 -12.17 2.96 13.41
CA SER A 92 -11.39 2.52 12.24
C SER A 92 -11.79 1.19 11.60
N SER A 93 -13.08 0.87 11.48
CA SER A 93 -13.52 -0.43 10.96
C SER A 93 -14.48 -0.37 9.78
N GLU A 94 -15.07 0.80 9.48
CA GLU A 94 -16.24 0.88 8.59
C GLU A 94 -16.25 2.12 7.67
N ARG A 95 -15.10 2.72 7.33
CA ARG A 95 -15.10 3.78 6.31
C ARG A 95 -14.93 3.14 4.92
N PRO A 96 -15.98 3.07 4.08
CA PRO A 96 -15.76 2.74 2.67
C PRO A 96 -14.85 3.81 2.06
N PRO A 97 -13.90 3.43 1.20
CA PRO A 97 -13.02 4.39 0.55
C PRO A 97 -13.83 5.38 -0.29
N VAL A 98 -13.46 6.65 -0.23
CA VAL A 98 -14.05 7.69 -1.10
C VAL A 98 -13.47 7.65 -2.50
N LEU A 99 -12.28 7.07 -2.65
CA LEU A 99 -11.60 6.82 -3.92
C LEU A 99 -10.73 5.58 -3.77
N GLU A 100 -10.84 4.67 -4.73
CA GLU A 100 -9.97 3.50 -4.84
C GLU A 100 -9.09 3.64 -6.09
N LEU A 101 -7.78 3.52 -5.91
CA LEU A 101 -6.82 3.47 -7.00
C LEU A 101 -6.30 2.04 -7.14
N LYS A 102 -6.70 1.36 -8.21
CA LYS A 102 -6.14 0.04 -8.55
C LYS A 102 -4.68 0.20 -8.96
N LEU A 103 -3.76 -0.38 -8.19
CA LEU A 103 -2.33 -0.18 -8.39
C LEU A 103 -1.77 -1.03 -9.54
N ASN A 104 -2.37 -2.18 -9.82
CA ASN A 104 -1.97 -3.07 -10.90
C ASN A 104 -3.13 -3.36 -11.86
N SER A 105 -2.89 -3.18 -13.17
CA SER A 105 -3.90 -3.43 -14.21
C SER A 105 -4.20 -4.93 -14.34
N THR A 106 -3.15 -5.76 -14.30
CA THR A 106 -3.21 -7.23 -14.32
C THR A 106 -2.93 -7.80 -12.94
N ALA A 107 -3.66 -8.85 -12.54
CA ALA A 107 -3.43 -9.54 -11.27
C ALA A 107 -1.99 -10.11 -11.21
N ILE A 108 -1.35 -9.96 -10.05
CA ILE A 108 0.01 -10.41 -9.81
C ILE A 108 -0.02 -11.90 -9.47
N THR A 109 0.70 -12.69 -10.26
CA THR A 109 0.81 -14.15 -10.12
C THR A 109 2.25 -14.64 -10.06
N THR A 110 3.22 -13.72 -10.17
CA THR A 110 4.66 -14.03 -10.19
C THR A 110 5.43 -13.14 -9.22
N ALA A 111 6.54 -13.67 -8.70
CA ALA A 111 7.53 -12.95 -7.92
C ALA A 111 8.93 -13.06 -8.57
N PRO A 112 9.82 -12.08 -8.36
CA PRO A 112 9.58 -10.83 -7.64
C PRO A 112 8.74 -9.84 -8.46
N THR A 113 7.86 -9.11 -7.78
CA THR A 113 7.15 -7.96 -8.39
C THR A 113 7.30 -6.76 -7.47
N THR A 114 7.75 -5.64 -8.01
CA THR A 114 7.85 -4.37 -7.28
C THR A 114 6.74 -3.43 -7.76
N ILE A 115 6.08 -2.77 -6.80
CA ILE A 115 5.06 -1.76 -7.06
C ILE A 115 5.46 -0.51 -6.29
N ARG A 116 5.46 0.64 -6.95
CA ARG A 116 5.64 1.94 -6.31
C ARG A 116 4.54 2.88 -6.73
N LEU A 117 3.69 3.30 -5.81
CA LEU A 117 2.78 4.43 -6.02
C LEU A 117 3.49 5.71 -5.59
N ILE A 118 3.39 6.77 -6.38
CA ILE A 118 3.77 8.13 -6.00
C ILE A 118 2.58 9.05 -6.25
N ILE A 119 2.22 9.83 -5.23
CA ILE A 119 1.31 10.96 -5.34
C ILE A 119 2.15 12.22 -5.14
N ALA A 120 2.26 13.04 -6.18
CA ALA A 120 3.00 14.29 -6.16
C ALA A 120 2.40 15.25 -7.18
N ASN A 121 2.43 16.55 -6.90
CA ASN A 121 1.89 17.59 -7.80
C ASN A 121 0.43 17.34 -8.24
N GLY A 122 -0.38 16.78 -7.35
CA GLY A 122 -1.79 16.49 -7.61
C GLY A 122 -2.05 15.33 -8.58
N VAL A 123 -1.06 14.47 -8.84
CA VAL A 123 -1.19 13.31 -9.74
C VAL A 123 -0.70 12.04 -9.04
N ALA A 124 -1.48 10.97 -9.16
CA ALA A 124 -1.10 9.62 -8.75
C ALA A 124 -0.49 8.87 -9.94
N THR A 125 0.71 8.35 -9.77
CA THR A 125 1.41 7.51 -10.76
C THR A 125 1.88 6.23 -10.07
N VAL A 126 1.72 5.10 -10.75
CA VAL A 126 2.23 3.81 -10.27
C VAL A 126 3.33 3.29 -11.19
N TRP A 127 4.35 2.68 -10.61
CA TRP A 127 5.40 1.95 -11.31
C TRP A 127 5.31 0.48 -10.93
N ILE A 128 5.23 -0.41 -11.90
CA ILE A 128 5.33 -1.85 -11.69
C ILE A 128 6.53 -2.37 -12.45
N ASN A 129 7.49 -2.97 -11.75
CA ASN A 129 8.74 -3.46 -12.35
C ASN A 129 9.43 -2.42 -13.26
N GLY A 130 9.35 -1.14 -12.88
CA GLY A 130 9.93 0.00 -13.61
C GLY A 130 9.03 0.64 -14.68
N ALA A 131 7.93 -0.01 -15.09
CA ALA A 131 6.98 0.57 -16.05
C ALA A 131 5.98 1.50 -15.36
N SER A 132 5.84 2.74 -15.82
CA SER A 132 4.96 3.74 -15.22
C SER A 132 3.55 3.78 -15.84
N THR A 133 2.56 4.13 -15.04
CA THR A 133 1.18 4.38 -15.47
C THR A 133 0.58 5.47 -14.60
N VAL A 134 -0.03 6.48 -15.23
CA VAL A 134 -0.78 7.53 -14.52
C VAL A 134 -2.15 6.98 -14.12
N LEU A 135 -2.49 7.09 -12.84
CA LEU A 135 -3.76 6.62 -12.30
C LEU A 135 -4.84 7.72 -12.24
N GLY A 136 -4.42 8.99 -12.30
CA GLY A 136 -5.32 10.15 -12.36
C GLY A 136 -4.89 11.29 -11.44
N ASN A 137 -5.75 12.32 -11.38
CA ASN A 137 -5.52 13.50 -10.55
C ASN A 137 -5.96 13.24 -9.10
N VAL A 138 -5.01 13.26 -8.17
CA VAL A 138 -5.22 12.97 -6.75
C VAL A 138 -4.17 13.75 -5.95
N ASN A 139 -4.60 14.49 -4.92
CA ASN A 139 -3.70 15.07 -3.93
C ASN A 139 -3.34 14.05 -2.85
N VAL A 140 -2.24 14.26 -2.12
CA VAL A 140 -1.90 13.39 -0.98
C VAL A 140 -3.06 13.42 0.02
N PRO A 141 -3.69 12.27 0.32
CA PRO A 141 -4.84 12.23 1.20
C PRO A 141 -4.43 12.41 2.67
N TYR A 142 -5.36 12.89 3.48
CA TYR A 142 -5.17 13.01 4.92
C TYR A 142 -5.16 11.63 5.59
N ILE A 143 -6.10 10.74 5.24
CA ILE A 143 -6.14 9.34 5.70
C ILE A 143 -6.24 8.40 4.49
N TRP A 144 -5.40 7.36 4.49
CA TRP A 144 -5.39 6.33 3.45
C TRP A 144 -4.96 4.98 4.00
N GLN A 145 -5.15 3.92 3.21
CA GLN A 145 -4.67 2.57 3.49
C GLN A 145 -4.35 1.82 2.20
N VAL A 146 -3.72 0.65 2.33
CA VAL A 146 -3.52 -0.29 1.23
C VAL A 146 -4.40 -1.51 1.45
N ARG A 147 -5.07 -1.95 0.40
CA ARG A 147 -5.89 -3.17 0.42
C ARG A 147 -5.38 -4.16 -0.62
N PHE A 148 -5.33 -5.42 -0.22
CA PHE A 148 -4.94 -6.57 -1.02
C PHE A 148 -6.17 -7.44 -1.27
N ALA A 149 -6.58 -7.58 -2.52
CA ALA A 149 -7.58 -8.53 -2.95
C ALA A 149 -6.90 -9.74 -3.58
N ILE A 150 -7.17 -10.93 -3.07
CA ILE A 150 -6.54 -12.18 -3.43
C ILE A 150 -7.60 -13.16 -3.93
N THR A 151 -7.35 -13.74 -5.09
CA THR A 151 -8.21 -14.77 -5.71
C THR A 151 -7.36 -15.91 -6.25
N GLY A 152 -7.92 -17.13 -6.27
CA GLY A 152 -7.21 -18.34 -6.71
C GLY A 152 -7.49 -19.53 -5.80
N THR A 153 -6.87 -20.66 -6.10
CA THR A 153 -6.90 -21.86 -5.26
C THR A 153 -5.72 -21.85 -4.30
N SER A 154 -6.02 -21.72 -3.00
CA SER A 154 -5.05 -21.62 -1.90
C SER A 154 -3.89 -20.64 -2.19
N PRO A 155 -4.19 -19.40 -2.59
CA PRO A 155 -3.16 -18.42 -2.95
C PRO A 155 -2.40 -17.92 -1.72
N SER A 156 -1.12 -17.58 -1.90
CA SER A 156 -0.25 -17.12 -0.82
C SER A 156 0.79 -16.14 -1.35
N PHE A 157 0.91 -14.97 -0.69
CA PHE A 157 1.76 -13.86 -1.13
C PHE A 157 2.63 -13.31 0.01
N SER A 158 3.95 -13.39 -0.14
CA SER A 158 4.88 -12.73 0.80
C SER A 158 5.14 -11.29 0.34
N ILE A 159 4.74 -10.31 1.15
CA ILE A 159 4.79 -8.89 0.79
C ILE A 159 5.58 -8.10 1.84
N VAL A 160 6.49 -7.24 1.38
CA VAL A 160 7.05 -6.13 2.16
C VAL A 160 6.33 -4.86 1.73
N GLY A 161 5.84 -4.06 2.68
CA GLY A 161 5.23 -2.77 2.39
C GLY A 161 5.81 -1.64 3.24
N THR A 162 6.18 -0.54 2.58
CA THR A 162 6.62 0.68 3.24
C THR A 162 5.99 1.92 2.61
N TYR A 163 6.07 3.05 3.30
CA TYR A 163 5.73 4.34 2.75
C TYR A 163 6.69 5.43 3.22
N GLU A 164 6.69 6.54 2.47
CA GLU A 164 7.41 7.76 2.75
C GLU A 164 6.48 8.93 2.42
N ALA A 165 6.46 9.96 3.25
CA ALA A 165 5.71 11.18 2.96
C ALA A 165 6.61 12.41 3.18
N ARG A 166 6.38 13.47 2.40
CA ARG A 166 7.10 14.75 2.51
C ARG A 166 6.17 15.96 2.47
N GLU A 167 6.53 17.00 3.19
CA GLU A 167 5.91 18.33 3.18
C GLU A 167 6.27 19.15 1.94
#